data_AF-A0A2E9T0I6-F1
#
_entry.id   AF-A0A2E9T0I6-F1
#
_cell.length_a   1.000
_cell.length_b   1.000
_cell.length_c   1.000
_cell.angle_alpha   90.00
_cell.angle_beta   90.00
_cell.angle_gamma   90.00
#
_symmetry.space_group_name_H-M   'P 1'
#
loop_
_entity.id
_entity.type
_entity.pdbx_description
1 polymer ?
#
loop_
_entity_poly.entity_id
_entity_poly.type
_entity_poly.pdbx_seq_one_letter_code
_entity_poly.pdbx_strand_id
1 'polypeptide(L)'
;MLNTTLTFRAIYPAKFFTQLCFITLVTLFCLVFQSFPSIAKPSLETLHRQQLNEILFNIHTYYVDDLKLQNSFVSQPNNDQVEELLEQLDPYSKYLNENELDAIFSNTNGRYTGLGIEVKMDNGRVYIVNTLSNSPAEQAGLQINDEVVAINHQPIMNKSIDEVATLIRESGLDAVNVSIMRKESTALSFSIKRQQITLESVHGYLSDSGVALLSINTFNNHTLHDVARELAKMQVNNSFPLSGLIIDLRDNPGGTLQGAIEVADLFLDSGIIVSTKGRFNEANQRYTAHSGDILEGAPIAVLINENSASAAEILAAALRDNQRATLIGETSFGKGSVQSLIPLGNGNTALKLTTARYYTPLGQSIDGKGITPDVSINQTILSEINQDVIIKNIQELALFSSLLDRQDKKQLTAKQFAIMQ
;
A
#
# COMPACT_ATOMS: atom_id res chain seq x y z
N MET A 1 42.40 -70.54 -69.70
CA MET A 1 41.58 -69.31 -69.60
C MET A 1 42.14 -68.49 -68.45
N LEU A 2 42.49 -67.24 -68.76
CA LEU A 2 42.95 -66.18 -67.85
C LEU A 2 42.01 -66.05 -66.62
N ASN A 3 42.37 -65.65 -65.39
CA ASN A 3 43.31 -64.60 -65.00
C ASN A 3 43.66 -64.67 -63.49
N THR A 4 44.96 -64.53 -63.20
CA THR A 4 45.65 -63.84 -62.08
C THR A 4 45.19 -63.95 -60.62
N THR A 5 45.96 -64.74 -59.86
CA THR A 5 46.22 -64.62 -58.42
C THR A 5 47.19 -63.46 -58.12
N LEU A 6 46.87 -62.61 -57.14
CA LEU A 6 47.80 -61.65 -56.53
C LEU A 6 47.62 -61.66 -55.01
N THR A 7 48.59 -62.28 -54.33
CA THR A 7 48.79 -62.25 -52.88
C THR A 7 49.46 -60.94 -52.48
N PHE A 8 48.86 -60.17 -51.56
CA PHE A 8 49.56 -59.10 -50.85
C PHE A 8 49.52 -59.37 -49.34
N ARG A 9 50.70 -59.60 -48.78
CA ARG A 9 50.97 -59.73 -47.35
C ARG A 9 51.31 -58.32 -46.86
N ALA A 10 50.41 -57.66 -46.14
CA ALA A 10 50.71 -56.38 -45.50
C ALA A 10 51.12 -56.62 -44.04
N ILE A 11 52.41 -56.44 -43.79
CA ILE A 11 52.98 -56.30 -42.45
C ILE A 11 52.79 -54.84 -42.07
N TYR A 12 51.92 -54.55 -41.09
CA TYR A 12 51.85 -53.24 -40.47
C TYR A 12 52.44 -53.30 -39.06
N PRO A 13 53.38 -52.42 -38.70
CA PRO A 13 54.03 -52.44 -37.39
C PRO A 13 53.10 -51.86 -36.32
N ALA A 14 52.98 -52.54 -35.18
CA ALA A 14 52.21 -52.16 -34.00
C ALA A 14 52.65 -50.84 -33.32
N LYS A 15 53.51 -50.03 -33.94
CA LYS A 15 53.95 -48.71 -33.45
C LYS A 15 53.12 -47.53 -33.98
N PHE A 16 52.24 -47.74 -34.96
CA PHE A 16 51.46 -46.63 -35.54
C PHE A 16 50.15 -46.34 -34.78
N PHE A 17 49.57 -47.33 -34.09
CA PHE A 17 48.31 -47.16 -33.37
C PHE A 17 48.47 -46.47 -31.99
N THR A 18 49.61 -46.64 -31.34
CA THR A 18 49.89 -45.99 -30.04
C THR A 18 50.22 -44.50 -30.17
N GLN A 19 50.79 -44.06 -31.31
CA GLN A 19 50.98 -42.63 -31.59
C GLN A 19 49.68 -41.93 -32.01
N LEU A 20 48.76 -42.63 -32.71
CA LEU A 20 47.49 -42.05 -33.12
C LEU A 20 46.51 -41.87 -31.96
N CYS A 21 46.52 -42.78 -30.97
CA CYS A 21 45.75 -42.61 -29.72
C CYS A 21 46.31 -41.51 -28.80
N PHE A 22 47.63 -41.25 -28.82
CA PHE A 22 48.21 -40.19 -28.00
C PHE A 22 47.94 -38.80 -28.59
N ILE A 23 47.90 -38.67 -29.93
CA ILE A 23 47.59 -37.41 -30.60
C ILE A 23 46.09 -37.08 -30.50
N THR A 24 45.19 -38.09 -30.49
CA THR A 24 43.75 -37.86 -30.25
C THR A 24 43.43 -37.58 -28.78
N LEU A 25 44.16 -38.15 -27.82
CA LEU A 25 43.97 -37.82 -26.39
C LEU A 25 44.50 -36.41 -26.03
N VAL A 26 45.61 -35.97 -26.64
CA VAL A 26 46.19 -34.63 -26.41
C VAL A 26 45.39 -33.54 -27.13
N THR A 27 44.79 -33.83 -28.29
CA THR A 27 43.87 -32.87 -28.96
C THR A 27 42.50 -32.80 -28.28
N LEU A 28 42.03 -33.87 -27.63
CA LEU A 28 40.82 -33.82 -26.80
C LEU A 28 41.06 -33.16 -25.43
N PHE A 29 42.29 -33.20 -24.90
CA PHE A 29 42.66 -32.49 -23.67
C PHE A 29 42.89 -30.99 -23.89
N CYS A 30 43.32 -30.58 -25.09
CA CYS A 30 43.47 -29.16 -25.46
C CYS A 30 42.16 -28.46 -25.88
N LEU A 31 41.06 -29.20 -26.11
CA LEU A 31 39.75 -28.61 -26.41
C LEU A 31 38.84 -28.42 -25.18
N VAL A 32 39.25 -28.93 -24.01
CA VAL A 32 38.53 -28.70 -22.72
C VAL A 32 39.12 -27.53 -21.92
N PHE A 33 40.21 -26.93 -22.40
CA PHE A 33 40.75 -25.66 -21.91
C PHE A 33 40.46 -24.50 -22.87
N GLN A 34 39.32 -24.51 -23.56
CA GLN A 34 38.70 -23.21 -23.86
C GLN A 34 38.31 -22.65 -22.51
N SER A 35 39.04 -21.63 -22.07
CA SER A 35 38.72 -20.80 -20.93
C SER A 35 37.21 -20.62 -20.92
N PHE A 36 36.51 -21.27 -19.99
CA PHE A 36 35.17 -20.80 -19.62
C PHE A 36 35.38 -19.30 -19.40
N PRO A 37 34.73 -18.41 -20.17
CA PRO A 37 34.88 -17.00 -19.90
C PRO A 37 34.55 -16.87 -18.42
N SER A 38 35.56 -16.48 -17.63
CA SER A 38 35.34 -16.15 -16.23
C SER A 38 34.17 -15.20 -16.29
N ILE A 39 33.03 -15.58 -15.72
CA ILE A 39 31.88 -14.69 -15.61
C ILE A 39 32.41 -13.58 -14.70
N ALA A 40 32.98 -12.55 -15.34
CA ALA A 40 33.57 -11.44 -14.65
C ALA A 40 32.42 -10.83 -13.86
N LYS A 41 32.56 -10.79 -12.54
CA LYS A 41 31.60 -10.07 -11.72
C LYS A 41 31.53 -8.66 -12.31
N PRO A 42 30.35 -8.16 -12.70
CA PRO A 42 30.24 -6.84 -13.31
C PRO A 42 30.89 -5.81 -12.37
N SER A 43 31.65 -4.88 -12.92
CA SER A 43 32.23 -3.79 -12.12
C SER A 43 31.10 -2.97 -11.48
N LEU A 44 31.39 -2.27 -10.38
CA LEU A 44 30.40 -1.40 -9.73
C LEU A 44 29.79 -0.39 -10.71
N GLU A 45 30.61 0.17 -11.61
CA GLU A 45 30.16 1.06 -12.69
C GLU A 45 29.24 0.34 -13.69
N THR A 46 29.53 -0.91 -14.06
CA THR A 46 28.68 -1.72 -14.95
C THR A 46 27.35 -2.06 -14.29
N LEU A 47 27.37 -2.40 -13.00
CA LEU A 47 26.17 -2.69 -12.20
C LEU A 47 25.29 -1.44 -12.06
N HIS A 48 25.91 -0.28 -11.81
CA HIS A 48 25.22 1.01 -11.74
C HIS A 48 24.63 1.40 -13.09
N ARG A 49 25.37 1.23 -14.20
CA ARG A 49 24.85 1.45 -15.57
C ARG A 49 23.68 0.54 -15.90
N GLN A 50 23.76 -0.74 -15.55
CA GLN A 50 22.68 -1.70 -15.78
C GLN A 50 21.40 -1.28 -15.06
N GLN A 51 21.52 -0.82 -13.81
CA GLN A 51 20.39 -0.35 -13.02
C GLN A 51 19.73 0.91 -13.64
N LEU A 52 20.52 1.87 -14.16
CA LEU A 52 19.97 3.05 -14.84
C LEU A 52 19.22 2.67 -16.12
N ASN A 53 19.77 1.77 -16.92
CA ASN A 53 19.10 1.26 -18.13
C ASN A 53 17.81 0.51 -17.78
N GLU A 54 17.81 -0.26 -16.69
CA GLU A 54 16.62 -0.95 -16.18
C GLU A 54 15.53 0.05 -15.77
N ILE A 55 15.88 1.11 -15.03
CA ILE A 55 14.93 2.17 -14.66
C ILE A 55 14.32 2.81 -15.91
N LEU A 56 15.14 3.24 -16.87
CA LEU A 56 14.65 3.88 -18.10
C LEU A 56 13.77 2.94 -18.94
N PHE A 57 14.16 1.66 -19.04
CA PHE A 57 13.36 0.64 -19.70
C PHE A 57 11.99 0.50 -19.03
N ASN A 58 11.95 0.42 -17.69
CA ASN A 58 10.71 0.28 -16.94
C ASN A 58 9.82 1.51 -17.07
N ILE A 59 10.38 2.73 -17.02
CA ILE A 59 9.64 3.97 -17.25
C ILE A 59 9.01 3.94 -18.66
N HIS A 60 9.80 3.71 -19.69
CA HIS A 60 9.30 3.72 -21.07
C HIS A 60 8.23 2.63 -21.31
N THR A 61 8.43 1.45 -20.74
CA THR A 61 7.57 0.29 -20.97
C THR A 61 6.27 0.37 -20.17
N TYR A 62 6.35 0.77 -18.90
CA TYR A 62 5.24 0.59 -17.95
C TYR A 62 4.62 1.89 -17.46
N TYR A 63 5.26 3.06 -17.63
CA TYR A 63 4.65 4.32 -17.20
C TYR A 63 3.35 4.56 -17.93
N VAL A 64 2.33 5.03 -17.22
CA VAL A 64 0.93 5.05 -17.67
C VAL A 64 0.68 5.88 -18.94
N ASP A 65 1.48 6.92 -19.16
CA ASP A 65 1.38 7.78 -20.33
C ASP A 65 2.49 7.50 -21.35
N ASP A 66 2.17 7.64 -22.63
CA ASP A 66 3.19 7.61 -23.68
C ASP A 66 4.08 8.84 -23.56
N LEU A 67 5.26 8.65 -23.00
CA LEU A 67 6.27 9.70 -22.96
C LEU A 67 6.78 9.92 -24.38
N LYS A 68 6.61 11.15 -24.89
CA LYS A 68 7.34 11.62 -26.08
C LYS A 68 8.80 11.86 -25.70
N LEU A 69 9.52 10.81 -25.29
CA LEU A 69 10.95 10.87 -25.02
C LEU A 69 11.65 11.16 -26.35
N GLN A 70 11.97 12.43 -26.59
CA GLN A 70 12.58 12.92 -27.82
C GLN A 70 13.97 12.31 -28.03
N ASN A 71 14.11 11.13 -28.65
CA ASN A 71 15.42 10.54 -29.02
C ASN A 71 16.50 10.59 -27.90
N SER A 72 16.10 10.79 -26.64
CA SER A 72 16.94 11.17 -25.51
C SER A 72 17.16 10.02 -24.56
N PHE A 73 16.95 8.78 -25.04
CA PHE A 73 17.77 7.66 -24.60
C PHE A 73 19.21 7.95 -25.01
N VAL A 74 19.85 8.84 -24.23
CA VAL A 74 21.29 9.04 -24.27
C VAL A 74 21.89 7.65 -24.13
N SER A 75 22.80 7.29 -25.03
CA SER A 75 23.45 5.97 -25.02
C SER A 75 24.21 5.65 -23.72
N GLN A 76 24.24 6.61 -22.77
CA GLN A 76 24.95 6.60 -21.49
C GLN A 76 24.20 7.47 -20.45
N PRO A 77 23.06 7.03 -19.89
CA PRO A 77 22.33 7.80 -18.87
C PRO A 77 23.14 7.95 -17.58
N ASN A 78 23.03 9.10 -16.92
CA ASN A 78 23.57 9.34 -15.57
C ASN A 78 22.42 9.51 -14.54
N ASN A 79 22.78 9.62 -13.26
CA ASN A 79 21.79 9.74 -12.18
C ASN A 79 20.92 11.00 -12.31
N ASP A 80 21.54 12.16 -12.50
CA ASP A 80 20.85 13.45 -12.58
C ASP A 80 19.76 13.46 -13.66
N GLN A 81 20.04 12.85 -14.83
CA GLN A 81 19.07 12.75 -15.92
C GLN A 81 17.89 11.81 -15.58
N VAL A 82 18.14 10.74 -14.83
CA VAL A 82 17.09 9.82 -14.40
C VAL A 82 16.23 10.47 -13.31
N GLU A 83 16.83 11.19 -12.38
CA GLU A 83 16.11 11.97 -11.36
C GLU A 83 15.23 13.05 -12.01
N GLU A 84 15.79 13.85 -12.93
CA GLU A 84 15.02 14.86 -13.68
C GLU A 84 13.86 14.22 -14.47
N LEU A 85 14.07 13.05 -15.08
CA LEU A 85 13.01 12.32 -15.77
C LEU A 85 11.91 11.88 -14.80
N LEU A 86 12.26 11.32 -13.64
CA LEU A 86 11.29 10.89 -12.63
C LEU A 86 10.45 12.05 -12.11
N GLU A 87 11.05 13.22 -11.89
CA GLU A 87 10.34 14.44 -11.49
C GLU A 87 9.34 14.93 -12.56
N GLN A 88 9.60 14.66 -13.84
CA GLN A 88 8.71 15.02 -14.95
C GLN A 88 7.54 14.04 -15.15
N LEU A 89 7.56 12.86 -14.53
CA LEU A 89 6.50 11.87 -14.69
C LEU A 89 5.21 12.32 -13.99
N ASP A 90 5.20 12.17 -12.67
CA ASP A 90 4.11 12.53 -11.77
C ASP A 90 4.63 12.59 -10.33
N PRO A 91 3.90 13.18 -9.37
CA PRO A 91 4.36 13.28 -7.97
C PRO A 91 4.36 11.94 -7.21
N TYR A 92 3.98 10.83 -7.83
CA TYR A 92 3.83 9.52 -7.17
C TYR A 92 4.88 8.50 -7.59
N SER A 93 5.57 8.76 -8.71
CA SER A 93 6.59 7.91 -9.30
C SER A 93 7.97 8.32 -8.78
N LYS A 94 8.72 7.37 -8.24
CA LYS A 94 10.06 7.62 -7.70
C LYS A 94 10.89 6.34 -7.62
N TYR A 95 12.20 6.52 -7.60
CA TYR A 95 13.12 5.49 -7.13
C TYR A 95 12.97 5.30 -5.62
N LEU A 96 13.03 4.05 -5.17
CA LEU A 96 13.00 3.65 -3.77
C LEU A 96 14.30 2.96 -3.40
N ASN A 97 14.98 3.50 -2.38
CA ASN A 97 16.07 2.79 -1.73
C ASN A 97 15.55 1.66 -0.81
N GLU A 98 16.46 0.88 -0.24
CA GLU A 98 16.14 -0.28 0.61
C GLU A 98 15.26 0.09 1.82
N ASN A 99 15.60 1.17 2.54
CA ASN A 99 14.83 1.62 3.69
C ASN A 99 13.42 2.08 3.31
N GLU A 100 13.27 2.76 2.18
CA GLU A 100 11.97 3.21 1.68
C GLU A 100 11.10 2.05 1.21
N LEU A 101 11.71 1.08 0.52
CA LEU A 101 11.04 -0.13 0.06
C LEU A 101 10.56 -0.98 1.25
N ASP A 102 11.42 -1.20 2.24
CA ASP A 102 11.10 -1.91 3.48
C ASP A 102 9.99 -1.22 4.27
N ALA A 103 9.99 0.12 4.30
CA ALA A 103 8.94 0.89 4.94
C ALA A 103 7.57 0.69 4.26
N ILE A 104 7.54 0.67 2.92
CA ILE A 104 6.32 0.37 2.17
C ILE A 104 5.83 -1.05 2.47
N PHE A 105 6.72 -2.05 2.40
CA PHE A 105 6.34 -3.43 2.73
C PHE A 105 5.83 -3.59 4.15
N SER A 106 6.47 -2.93 5.11
CA SER A 106 6.02 -2.94 6.50
C SER A 106 4.60 -2.36 6.59
N ASN A 107 4.38 -1.17 6.05
CA ASN A 107 3.09 -0.48 6.12
C ASN A 107 1.97 -1.29 5.43
N THR A 108 2.25 -1.83 4.24
CA THR A 108 1.32 -2.73 3.52
C THR A 108 0.95 -3.97 4.33
N ASN A 109 1.82 -4.44 5.22
CA ASN A 109 1.54 -5.54 6.14
C ASN A 109 1.02 -5.08 7.51
N GLY A 110 0.54 -3.84 7.65
CA GLY A 110 0.03 -3.29 8.91
C GLY A 110 1.10 -3.17 9.99
N ARG A 111 2.38 -3.09 9.58
CA ARG A 111 3.54 -3.03 10.46
C ARG A 111 4.21 -1.68 10.30
N TYR A 112 4.60 -1.10 11.41
CA TYR A 112 5.37 0.12 11.44
C TYR A 112 6.56 -0.05 12.36
N THR A 113 7.78 0.12 11.84
CA THR A 113 8.99 0.09 12.66
C THR A 113 9.34 1.49 13.10
N GLY A 114 9.20 1.77 14.39
CA GLY A 114 9.50 3.08 14.95
C GLY A 114 9.39 3.10 16.46
N LEU A 115 9.08 4.28 17.01
CA LEU A 115 8.95 4.46 18.45
C LEU A 115 7.50 4.26 18.94
N GLY A 116 6.52 4.46 18.05
CA GLY A 116 5.10 4.38 18.38
C GLY A 116 4.54 5.65 19.01
N ILE A 117 4.93 6.80 18.46
CA ILE A 117 4.39 8.11 18.83
C ILE A 117 3.66 8.72 17.65
N GLU A 118 2.56 9.39 17.93
CA GLU A 118 1.93 10.31 17.00
C GLU A 118 2.21 11.73 17.48
N VAL A 119 2.52 12.63 16.55
CA VAL A 119 2.93 13.99 16.86
C VAL A 119 2.13 15.00 16.07
N LYS A 120 1.98 16.20 16.63
CA LYS A 120 1.52 17.38 15.91
C LYS A 120 2.59 18.46 15.91
N MET A 121 2.61 19.26 14.86
CA MET A 121 3.39 20.49 14.81
C MET A 121 2.53 21.65 15.29
N ASP A 122 3.03 22.44 16.24
CA ASP A 122 2.41 23.70 16.66
C ASP A 122 3.49 24.77 16.82
N ASN A 123 3.42 25.83 16.02
CA ASN A 123 4.35 26.96 16.05
C ASN A 123 5.85 26.55 16.01
N GLY A 124 6.20 25.58 15.16
CA GLY A 124 7.57 25.08 14.98
C GLY A 124 8.06 24.14 16.10
N ARG A 125 7.17 23.74 17.01
CA ARG A 125 7.42 22.76 18.08
C ARG A 125 6.64 21.48 17.82
N VAL A 126 7.25 20.35 18.14
CA VAL A 126 6.66 19.02 17.94
C VAL A 126 6.09 18.53 19.27
N TYR A 127 4.80 18.23 19.32
CA TYR A 127 4.12 17.73 20.51
C TYR A 127 3.59 16.32 20.28
N ILE A 128 3.78 15.43 21.25
CA ILE A 128 3.15 14.10 21.24
C ILE A 128 1.64 14.28 21.44
N VAL A 129 0.85 13.76 20.51
CA VAL A 129 -0.62 13.72 20.62
C VAL A 129 -1.12 12.35 21.07
N ASN A 130 -0.35 11.30 20.81
CA ASN A 130 -0.68 9.95 21.18
C ASN A 130 0.58 9.09 21.32
N THR A 131 0.50 8.06 22.16
CA THR A 131 1.47 6.96 22.22
C THR A 131 0.71 5.69 21.91
N LEU A 132 1.17 4.93 20.90
CA LEU A 132 0.49 3.70 20.51
C LEU A 132 0.55 2.68 21.65
N SER A 133 -0.55 1.99 21.91
CA SER A 133 -0.63 0.94 22.93
C SER A 133 0.40 -0.16 22.68
N ASN A 134 1.06 -0.62 23.75
CA ASN A 134 2.14 -1.60 23.73
C ASN A 134 3.38 -1.18 22.92
N SER A 135 3.54 0.11 22.60
CA SER A 135 4.71 0.60 21.87
C SER A 135 5.94 0.84 22.76
N PRO A 136 7.15 0.88 22.18
CA PRO A 136 8.35 1.28 22.89
C PRO A 136 8.24 2.66 23.56
N ALA A 137 7.55 3.62 22.93
CA ALA A 137 7.34 4.96 23.47
C ALA A 137 6.44 4.96 24.72
N GLU A 138 5.34 4.22 24.68
CA GLU A 138 4.46 4.06 25.85
C GLU A 138 5.22 3.39 27.00
N GLN A 139 5.94 2.30 26.70
CA GLN A 139 6.75 1.58 27.69
C GLN A 139 7.88 2.44 28.28
N ALA A 140 8.46 3.34 27.48
CA ALA A 140 9.47 4.29 27.93
C ALA A 140 8.87 5.42 28.80
N GLY A 141 7.54 5.56 28.84
CA GLY A 141 6.85 6.57 29.64
C GLY A 141 6.73 7.93 28.97
N LEU A 142 6.79 8.00 27.64
CA LEU A 142 6.37 9.20 26.89
C LEU A 142 4.87 9.43 27.09
N GLN A 143 4.45 10.69 27.09
CA GLN A 143 3.08 11.09 27.41
C GLN A 143 2.54 12.09 26.39
N ILE A 144 1.22 12.11 26.26
CA ILE A 144 0.50 13.14 25.50
C ILE A 144 0.86 14.53 26.05
N ASN A 145 1.09 15.47 25.14
CA ASN A 145 1.56 16.84 25.34
C ASN A 145 3.04 17.00 25.71
N ASP A 146 3.85 15.95 25.70
CA ASP A 146 5.30 16.12 25.73
C ASP A 146 5.78 16.88 24.49
N GLU A 147 6.61 17.89 24.68
CA GLU A 147 7.28 18.58 23.57
C GLU A 147 8.58 17.84 23.24
N VAL A 148 8.72 17.33 22.02
CA VAL A 148 9.97 16.74 21.55
C VAL A 148 10.93 17.86 21.18
N VAL A 149 12.08 17.93 21.86
CA VAL A 149 13.07 19.01 21.67
C VAL A 149 14.35 18.56 20.99
N ALA A 150 14.73 17.29 21.13
CA ALA A 150 15.88 16.73 20.43
C ALA A 150 15.75 15.23 20.15
N ILE A 151 16.38 14.79 19.05
CA ILE A 151 16.55 13.39 18.66
C ILE A 151 18.03 13.11 18.54
N ASN A 152 18.55 12.08 19.23
CA ASN A 152 19.97 11.72 19.26
C ASN A 152 20.88 12.93 19.56
N HIS A 153 20.46 13.75 20.54
CA HIS A 153 21.12 15.00 20.94
C HIS A 153 21.12 16.12 19.88
N GLN A 154 20.48 15.91 18.72
CA GLN A 154 20.27 16.96 17.73
C GLN A 154 18.98 17.71 18.03
N PRO A 155 19.03 19.03 18.29
CA PRO A 155 17.84 19.85 18.46
C PRO A 155 16.95 19.79 17.21
N ILE A 156 15.64 19.69 17.40
CA ILE A 156 14.68 19.57 16.29
C ILE A 156 13.80 20.81 16.08
N MET A 157 14.11 21.92 16.76
CA MET A 157 13.39 23.17 16.58
C MET A 157 13.41 23.61 15.11
N ASN A 158 12.24 24.00 14.59
CA ASN A 158 12.02 24.39 13.19
C ASN A 158 12.23 23.29 12.13
N LYS A 159 12.42 22.03 12.54
CA LYS A 159 12.38 20.90 11.60
C LYS A 159 10.93 20.52 11.30
N SER A 160 10.65 20.09 10.08
CA SER A 160 9.36 19.48 9.75
C SER A 160 9.18 18.13 10.45
N ILE A 161 7.93 17.64 10.54
CA ILE A 161 7.67 16.29 11.07
C ILE A 161 8.42 15.23 10.25
N ASP A 162 8.49 15.40 8.93
CA ASP A 162 9.18 14.48 8.03
C ASP A 162 10.70 14.46 8.26
N GLU A 163 11.31 15.62 8.51
CA GLU A 163 12.73 15.69 8.88
C GLU A 163 12.98 14.97 10.20
N VAL A 164 12.12 15.16 11.20
CA VAL A 164 12.23 14.49 12.51
C VAL A 164 12.06 12.98 12.38
N ALA A 165 11.05 12.53 11.62
CA ALA A 165 10.85 11.11 11.33
C ALA A 165 12.05 10.50 10.61
N THR A 166 12.67 11.25 9.70
CA THR A 166 13.88 10.85 8.98
C THR A 166 15.07 10.68 9.94
N LEU A 167 15.28 11.62 10.88
CA LEU A 167 16.32 11.48 11.92
C LEU A 167 16.16 10.21 12.77
N ILE A 168 14.92 9.83 13.09
CA ILE A 168 14.63 8.60 13.83
C ILE A 168 14.93 7.37 12.97
N ARG A 169 14.44 7.35 11.74
CA ARG A 169 14.55 6.22 10.79
C ARG A 169 15.99 5.96 10.36
N GLU A 170 16.73 7.02 10.05
CA GLU A 170 18.08 6.99 9.48
C GLU A 170 19.18 7.10 10.55
N SER A 171 18.81 7.05 11.83
CA SER A 171 19.79 7.12 12.93
C SER A 171 20.89 6.06 12.84
N GLY A 172 20.64 4.92 12.20
CA GLY A 172 21.56 3.78 12.18
C GLY A 172 21.76 3.12 13.55
N LEU A 173 21.06 3.60 14.59
CA LEU A 173 21.16 3.14 15.96
C LEU A 173 20.02 2.18 16.30
N ASP A 174 20.29 1.19 17.14
CA ASP A 174 19.28 0.27 17.66
C ASP A 174 18.27 0.98 18.59
N ALA A 175 18.74 2.01 19.30
CA ALA A 175 17.93 2.85 20.17
C ALA A 175 18.11 4.33 19.81
N VAL A 176 17.00 5.06 19.81
CA VAL A 176 16.94 6.50 19.57
C VAL A 176 16.82 7.21 20.90
N ASN A 177 17.65 8.23 21.12
CA ASN A 177 17.53 9.10 22.29
C ASN A 177 16.53 10.22 21.99
N VAL A 178 15.37 10.21 22.64
CA VAL A 178 14.34 11.23 22.52
C VAL A 178 14.42 12.13 23.75
N SER A 179 14.71 13.40 23.55
CA SER A 179 14.66 14.41 24.63
C SER A 179 13.38 15.21 24.51
N ILE A 180 12.65 15.32 25.62
CA ILE A 180 11.36 15.99 25.70
C ILE A 180 11.31 17.03 26.82
N MET A 181 10.38 17.97 26.71
CA MET A 181 9.99 18.90 27.78
C MET A 181 8.57 18.56 28.24
N ARG A 182 8.41 18.27 29.54
CA ARG A 182 7.13 17.94 30.17
C ARG A 182 6.85 18.89 31.32
N LYS A 183 6.07 19.95 31.10
CA LYS A 183 5.62 20.94 32.11
C LYS A 183 6.74 21.64 32.95
N GLU A 184 8.00 21.22 32.87
CA GLU A 184 9.14 21.64 33.68
C GLU A 184 10.20 22.42 32.88
N SER A 185 11.21 22.97 33.59
CA SER A 185 12.33 23.71 32.99
C SER A 185 13.50 22.82 32.51
N THR A 186 13.51 21.52 32.86
CA THR A 186 14.59 20.60 32.49
C THR A 186 14.12 19.53 31.52
N ALA A 187 14.91 19.30 30.48
CA ALA A 187 14.63 18.26 29.49
C ALA A 187 14.80 16.86 30.10
N LEU A 188 13.85 15.97 29.81
CA LEU A 188 13.91 14.54 30.13
C LEU A 188 14.39 13.79 28.89
N SER A 189 15.30 12.83 29.06
CA SER A 189 15.83 12.03 27.95
C SER A 189 15.46 10.55 28.10
N PHE A 190 14.94 9.97 27.02
CA PHE A 190 14.49 8.59 26.94
C PHE A 190 15.28 7.86 25.86
N SER A 191 15.89 6.72 26.19
CA SER A 191 16.50 5.83 25.20
C SER A 191 15.48 4.77 24.80
N ILE A 192 14.99 4.87 23.57
CA ILE A 192 13.85 4.08 23.09
C ILE A 192 14.31 3.21 21.93
N LYS A 193 14.19 1.89 22.08
CA LYS A 193 14.48 0.96 20.98
C LYS A 193 13.42 1.08 19.91
N ARG A 194 13.84 1.10 18.65
CA ARG A 194 12.91 0.99 17.53
C ARG A 194 12.37 -0.44 17.49
N GLN A 195 11.06 -0.58 17.40
CA GLN A 195 10.41 -1.88 17.30
C GLN A 195 9.36 -1.83 16.21
N GLN A 196 9.12 -2.98 15.58
CA GLN A 196 7.94 -3.19 14.76
C GLN A 196 6.69 -3.21 15.65
N ILE A 197 5.75 -2.31 15.35
CA ILE A 197 4.46 -2.12 16.00
C ILE A 197 3.39 -2.50 14.99
N THR A 198 2.32 -3.14 15.46
CA THR A 198 1.14 -3.41 14.63
C THR A 198 0.23 -2.21 14.68
N LEU A 199 -0.13 -1.66 13.52
CA LEU A 199 -1.11 -0.59 13.41
C LEU A 199 -2.49 -1.22 13.20
N GLU A 200 -3.43 -0.94 14.10
CA GLU A 200 -4.83 -1.27 13.87
C GLU A 200 -5.35 -0.38 12.74
N SER A 201 -5.81 -0.99 11.66
CA SER A 201 -6.30 -0.23 10.50
C SER A 201 -7.74 0.22 10.65
N VAL A 202 -8.46 -0.38 11.59
CA VAL A 202 -9.91 -0.24 11.77
C VAL A 202 -10.25 -0.10 13.25
N HIS A 203 -11.07 0.90 13.59
CA HIS A 203 -11.68 1.03 14.89
C HIS A 203 -13.19 0.96 14.79
N GLY A 204 -13.79 0.20 15.71
CA GLY A 204 -15.23 0.00 15.77
C GLY A 204 -15.87 0.66 16.99
N TYR A 205 -17.03 1.28 16.79
CA TYR A 205 -17.91 1.79 17.83
C TYR A 205 -19.36 1.36 17.56
N LEU A 206 -20.07 0.89 18.58
CA LEU A 206 -21.50 0.55 18.49
C LEU A 206 -22.28 1.47 19.41
N SER A 207 -23.21 2.23 18.84
CA SER A 207 -24.11 3.08 19.62
C SER A 207 -25.26 2.28 20.24
N ASP A 208 -25.86 2.85 21.29
CA ASP A 208 -27.08 2.31 21.93
C ASP A 208 -28.27 2.18 20.96
N SER A 209 -28.26 2.93 19.86
CA SER A 209 -29.28 2.85 18.81
C SER A 209 -29.14 1.64 17.88
N GLY A 210 -28.08 0.85 18.03
CA GLY A 210 -27.80 -0.32 17.18
C GLY A 210 -27.11 0.02 15.85
N VAL A 211 -26.75 1.29 15.63
CA VAL A 211 -25.93 1.72 14.48
C VAL A 211 -24.45 1.65 14.85
N ALA A 212 -23.68 0.98 14.00
CA ALA A 212 -22.23 0.87 14.11
C ALA A 212 -21.52 2.00 13.37
N LEU A 213 -20.41 2.47 13.91
CA LEU A 213 -19.42 3.33 13.26
C LEU A 213 -18.12 2.54 13.14
N LEU A 214 -17.58 2.49 11.92
CA LEU A 214 -16.36 1.80 11.59
C LEU A 214 -15.40 2.79 10.92
N SER A 215 -14.38 3.23 11.66
CA SER A 215 -13.34 4.12 11.15
C SER A 215 -12.23 3.29 10.53
N ILE A 216 -12.04 3.42 9.22
CA ILE A 216 -10.93 2.78 8.50
C ILE A 216 -9.90 3.87 8.22
N ASN A 217 -8.75 3.81 8.88
CA ASN A 217 -7.73 4.87 8.80
C ASN A 217 -6.72 4.65 7.66
N THR A 218 -6.54 3.38 7.25
CA THR A 218 -5.69 3.00 6.11
C THR A 218 -6.09 1.63 5.60
N PHE A 219 -5.70 1.30 4.36
CA PHE A 219 -5.87 -0.03 3.78
C PHE A 219 -4.54 -0.78 3.74
N ASN A 220 -4.45 -1.88 4.48
CA ASN A 220 -3.33 -2.81 4.47
C ASN A 220 -3.83 -4.25 4.29
N ASN A 221 -2.93 -5.22 4.22
CA ASN A 221 -3.24 -6.63 3.98
C ASN A 221 -4.08 -7.30 5.08
N HIS A 222 -4.28 -6.65 6.23
CA HIS A 222 -5.09 -7.14 7.34
C HIS A 222 -6.44 -6.42 7.46
N THR A 223 -6.68 -5.34 6.69
CA THR A 223 -7.87 -4.49 6.86
C THR A 223 -9.17 -5.28 6.68
N LEU A 224 -9.27 -6.20 5.71
CA LEU A 224 -10.43 -7.10 5.57
C LEU A 224 -10.74 -7.83 6.89
N HIS A 225 -9.70 -8.44 7.49
CA HIS A 225 -9.83 -9.19 8.72
C HIS A 225 -10.20 -8.29 9.90
N ASP A 226 -9.62 -7.08 9.97
CA ASP A 226 -9.92 -6.10 11.02
C ASP A 226 -11.38 -5.62 10.94
N VAL A 227 -11.88 -5.32 9.73
CA VAL A 227 -13.30 -4.98 9.48
C VAL A 227 -14.21 -6.12 9.94
N ALA A 228 -13.97 -7.34 9.46
CA ALA A 228 -14.78 -8.50 9.80
C ALA A 228 -14.78 -8.78 11.31
N ARG A 229 -13.63 -8.62 11.97
CA ARG A 229 -13.47 -8.79 13.41
C ARG A 229 -14.26 -7.77 14.21
N GLU A 230 -14.15 -6.48 13.89
CA GLU A 230 -14.90 -5.43 14.62
C GLU A 230 -16.41 -5.58 14.40
N LEU A 231 -16.88 -5.90 13.19
CA LEU A 231 -18.30 -6.18 12.94
C LEU A 231 -18.80 -7.39 13.73
N ALA A 232 -18.05 -8.51 13.72
CA ALA A 232 -18.40 -9.70 14.49
C ALA A 232 -18.45 -9.43 15.99
N LYS A 233 -17.49 -8.66 16.52
CA LYS A 233 -17.44 -8.24 17.93
C LYS A 233 -18.67 -7.41 18.31
N MET A 234 -19.08 -6.46 17.46
CA MET A 234 -20.28 -5.66 17.69
C MET A 234 -21.54 -6.54 17.67
N GLN A 235 -21.62 -7.49 16.74
CA GLN A 235 -22.79 -8.36 16.58
C GLN A 235 -22.91 -9.39 17.70
N VAL A 236 -21.80 -9.93 18.23
CA VAL A 236 -21.81 -10.82 19.41
C VAL A 236 -22.20 -10.06 20.67
N ASN A 237 -21.74 -8.82 20.82
CA ASN A 237 -22.04 -7.99 21.98
C ASN A 237 -23.44 -7.35 21.91
N ASN A 238 -24.14 -7.49 20.79
CA ASN A 238 -25.50 -6.99 20.60
C ASN A 238 -26.49 -8.16 20.56
N SER A 239 -27.66 -7.98 21.15
CA SER A 239 -28.72 -9.01 21.11
C SER A 239 -29.46 -9.04 19.76
N PHE A 240 -29.17 -8.10 18.85
CA PHE A 240 -29.86 -7.91 17.58
C PHE A 240 -28.86 -7.62 16.45
N PRO A 241 -29.24 -7.89 15.18
CA PRO A 241 -28.47 -7.46 14.02
C PRO A 241 -28.25 -5.94 14.02
N LEU A 242 -27.16 -5.49 13.39
CA LEU A 242 -26.88 -4.06 13.25
C LEU A 242 -28.01 -3.38 12.47
N SER A 243 -28.51 -2.27 13.01
CA SER A 243 -29.55 -1.45 12.38
C SER A 243 -29.00 -0.60 11.24
N GLY A 244 -27.69 -0.50 11.12
CA GLY A 244 -26.99 0.25 10.07
C GLY A 244 -25.50 0.36 10.37
N LEU A 245 -24.74 0.77 9.36
CA LEU A 245 -23.31 0.98 9.45
C LEU A 245 -22.92 2.34 8.87
N ILE A 246 -22.08 3.07 9.59
CA ILE A 246 -21.37 4.24 9.10
C ILE A 246 -19.91 3.84 8.91
N ILE A 247 -19.40 3.94 7.69
CA ILE A 247 -17.99 3.75 7.38
C ILE A 247 -17.34 5.12 7.32
N ASP A 248 -16.42 5.40 8.24
CA ASP A 248 -15.70 6.67 8.27
C ASP A 248 -14.35 6.53 7.55
N LEU A 249 -14.23 7.21 6.42
CA LEU A 249 -13.03 7.25 5.58
C LEU A 249 -12.37 8.65 5.56
N ARG A 250 -12.80 9.55 6.45
CA ARG A 250 -12.19 10.88 6.56
C ARG A 250 -10.73 10.74 6.98
N ASP A 251 -9.88 11.56 6.38
CA ASP A 251 -8.43 11.56 6.63
C ASP A 251 -7.72 10.24 6.32
N ASN A 252 -8.37 9.31 5.60
CA ASN A 252 -7.76 8.08 5.13
C ASN A 252 -7.06 8.30 3.76
N PRO A 253 -5.72 8.26 3.70
CA PRO A 253 -4.95 8.51 2.47
C PRO A 253 -4.99 7.32 1.48
N GLY A 254 -5.73 6.27 1.81
CA GLY A 254 -5.85 5.04 1.05
C GLY A 254 -4.94 3.94 1.60
N GLY A 255 -4.21 3.29 0.70
CA GLY A 255 -3.40 2.12 1.01
C GLY A 255 -3.44 1.11 -0.14
N THR A 256 -3.50 -0.18 0.18
CA THR A 256 -3.51 -1.24 -0.82
C THR A 256 -4.82 -1.27 -1.61
N LEU A 257 -4.72 -1.39 -2.93
CA LEU A 257 -5.86 -1.65 -3.82
C LEU A 257 -6.65 -2.89 -3.38
N GLN A 258 -5.95 -3.98 -3.08
CA GLN A 258 -6.56 -5.26 -2.71
C GLN A 258 -7.41 -5.12 -1.44
N GLY A 259 -6.90 -4.46 -0.40
CA GLY A 259 -7.66 -4.22 0.83
C GLY A 259 -8.96 -3.45 0.59
N ALA A 260 -8.97 -2.44 -0.29
CA ALA A 260 -10.22 -1.75 -0.63
C ALA A 260 -11.19 -2.62 -1.43
N ILE A 261 -10.70 -3.45 -2.34
CA ILE A 261 -11.53 -4.39 -3.09
C ILE A 261 -12.19 -5.38 -2.14
N GLU A 262 -11.39 -6.02 -1.28
CA GLU A 262 -11.86 -7.03 -0.34
C GLU A 262 -12.87 -6.46 0.66
N VAL A 263 -12.63 -5.25 1.18
CA VAL A 263 -13.59 -4.59 2.08
C VAL A 263 -14.88 -4.22 1.34
N ALA A 264 -14.81 -3.75 0.10
CA ALA A 264 -16.01 -3.46 -0.69
C ALA A 264 -16.83 -4.73 -0.97
N ASP A 265 -16.15 -5.85 -1.23
CA ASP A 265 -16.76 -7.16 -1.52
C ASP A 265 -17.61 -7.68 -0.34
N LEU A 266 -17.28 -7.30 0.91
CA LEU A 266 -18.07 -7.69 2.09
C LEU A 266 -19.52 -7.15 2.08
N PHE A 267 -19.80 -6.08 1.33
CA PHE A 267 -21.06 -5.35 1.41
C PHE A 267 -21.86 -5.40 0.10
N LEU A 268 -21.33 -6.04 -0.94
CA LEU A 268 -21.93 -6.07 -2.28
C LEU A 268 -22.30 -7.50 -2.64
N ASP A 269 -23.45 -7.69 -3.31
CA ASP A 269 -23.84 -9.00 -3.82
C ASP A 269 -23.39 -9.25 -5.26
N SER A 270 -23.10 -8.18 -6.00
CA SER A 270 -22.68 -8.21 -7.41
C SER A 270 -22.23 -6.81 -7.84
N GLY A 271 -21.74 -6.71 -9.08
CA GLY A 271 -21.36 -5.44 -9.69
C GLY A 271 -19.85 -5.26 -9.80
N ILE A 272 -19.43 -4.18 -10.44
CA ILE A 272 -18.01 -3.82 -10.54
C ILE A 272 -17.64 -3.09 -9.26
N ILE A 273 -16.50 -3.40 -8.66
CA ILE A 273 -15.92 -2.65 -7.55
C ILE A 273 -15.04 -1.54 -8.10
N VAL A 274 -14.08 -1.91 -8.95
CA VAL A 274 -13.15 -0.98 -9.60
C VAL A 274 -12.61 -1.60 -10.89
N SER A 275 -12.18 -0.77 -11.83
CA SER A 275 -11.40 -1.23 -12.97
C SER A 275 -10.12 -0.41 -13.12
N THR A 276 -9.07 -1.03 -13.65
CA THR A 276 -7.81 -0.36 -13.98
C THR A 276 -7.66 -0.27 -15.49
N LYS A 277 -7.06 0.81 -15.97
CA LYS A 277 -6.59 0.91 -17.35
C LYS A 277 -5.18 1.45 -17.42
N GLY A 278 -4.33 0.77 -18.17
CA GLY A 278 -2.95 1.14 -18.42
C GLY A 278 -2.52 0.72 -19.82
N ARG A 279 -1.25 0.96 -20.16
CA ARG A 279 -0.74 0.72 -21.52
C ARG A 279 -0.55 -0.76 -21.85
N PHE A 280 -0.35 -1.61 -20.85
CA PHE A 280 -0.12 -3.04 -21.03
C PHE A 280 -1.30 -3.88 -20.51
N ASN A 281 -1.48 -5.09 -21.06
CA ASN A 281 -2.68 -5.90 -20.83
C ASN A 281 -2.92 -6.21 -19.34
N GLU A 282 -1.86 -6.54 -18.60
CA GLU A 282 -1.95 -6.88 -17.18
C GLU A 282 -2.38 -5.68 -16.33
N ALA A 283 -2.13 -4.46 -16.78
CA ALA A 283 -2.59 -3.23 -16.14
C ALA A 283 -4.10 -2.97 -16.34
N ASN A 284 -4.74 -3.71 -17.24
CA ASN A 284 -6.16 -3.57 -17.58
C ASN A 284 -6.97 -4.67 -16.88
N GLN A 285 -7.48 -4.39 -15.68
CA GLN A 285 -8.23 -5.33 -14.86
C GLN A 285 -9.63 -4.81 -14.56
N ARG A 286 -10.55 -5.73 -14.32
CA ARG A 286 -11.89 -5.43 -13.79
C ARG A 286 -12.14 -6.32 -12.59
N TYR A 287 -12.36 -5.69 -11.44
CA TYR A 287 -12.64 -6.36 -10.18
C TYR A 287 -14.14 -6.28 -9.91
N THR A 288 -14.76 -7.43 -9.66
CA THR A 288 -16.22 -7.55 -9.48
C THR A 288 -16.52 -8.19 -8.13
N ALA A 289 -17.63 -7.80 -7.53
CA ALA A 289 -18.08 -8.36 -6.28
C ALA A 289 -18.59 -9.80 -6.43
N HIS A 290 -18.41 -10.59 -5.39
CA HIS A 290 -19.02 -11.89 -5.16
C HIS A 290 -20.31 -11.73 -4.35
N SER A 291 -21.19 -12.74 -4.36
CA SER A 291 -22.43 -12.67 -3.59
C SER A 291 -22.15 -12.81 -2.09
N GLY A 292 -22.75 -11.92 -1.28
CA GLY A 292 -22.63 -11.94 0.18
C GLY A 292 -22.53 -10.56 0.81
N ASP A 293 -23.66 -9.86 0.98
CA ASP A 293 -23.71 -8.69 1.86
C ASP A 293 -23.78 -9.09 3.34
N ILE A 294 -22.68 -8.87 4.08
CA ILE A 294 -22.56 -9.20 5.51
C ILE A 294 -23.58 -8.46 6.40
N LEU A 295 -24.14 -7.34 5.92
CA LEU A 295 -25.16 -6.58 6.64
C LEU A 295 -26.59 -6.94 6.22
N GLU A 296 -26.79 -7.91 5.33
CA GLU A 296 -28.10 -8.39 4.88
C GLU A 296 -29.03 -7.24 4.42
N GLY A 297 -28.45 -6.23 3.75
CA GLY A 297 -29.16 -5.06 3.26
C GLY A 297 -29.42 -3.96 4.30
N ALA A 298 -28.76 -3.98 5.48
CA ALA A 298 -28.79 -2.85 6.40
C ALA A 298 -28.21 -1.58 5.74
N PRO A 299 -28.75 -0.38 6.01
CA PRO A 299 -28.27 0.87 5.44
C PRO A 299 -26.79 1.11 5.75
N ILE A 300 -26.06 1.56 4.74
CA ILE A 300 -24.68 2.03 4.89
C ILE A 300 -24.61 3.52 4.53
N ALA A 301 -23.93 4.29 5.39
CA ALA A 301 -23.44 5.61 5.07
C ALA A 301 -21.90 5.58 5.01
N VAL A 302 -21.30 6.35 4.11
CA VAL A 302 -19.84 6.51 4.03
C VAL A 302 -19.48 7.97 4.21
N LEU A 303 -18.64 8.27 5.19
CA LEU A 303 -18.13 9.62 5.44
C LEU A 303 -16.82 9.82 4.67
N ILE A 304 -16.74 10.89 3.90
CA ILE A 304 -15.56 11.29 3.14
C ILE A 304 -15.24 12.77 3.34
N ASN A 305 -13.96 13.11 3.19
CA ASN A 305 -13.49 14.50 3.13
C ASN A 305 -12.36 14.62 2.09
N GLU A 306 -11.81 15.82 1.93
CA GLU A 306 -10.74 16.17 1.01
C GLU A 306 -9.45 15.34 1.19
N ASN A 307 -9.28 14.71 2.35
CA ASN A 307 -8.13 13.86 2.65
C ASN A 307 -8.39 12.37 2.38
N SER A 308 -9.65 11.98 2.13
CA SER A 308 -10.00 10.63 1.65
C SER A 308 -9.39 10.43 0.25
N ALA A 309 -8.46 9.49 0.10
CA ALA A 309 -7.72 9.31 -1.16
C ALA A 309 -7.56 7.85 -1.60
N SER A 310 -7.39 7.63 -2.90
CA SER A 310 -6.96 6.35 -3.49
C SER A 310 -7.85 5.16 -3.07
N ALA A 311 -7.36 4.20 -2.29
CA ALA A 311 -8.12 3.04 -1.84
C ALA A 311 -9.42 3.42 -1.09
N ALA A 312 -9.42 4.52 -0.34
CA ALA A 312 -10.64 5.04 0.29
C ALA A 312 -11.68 5.50 -0.74
N GLU A 313 -11.23 6.18 -1.80
CA GLU A 313 -12.09 6.61 -2.91
C GLU A 313 -12.65 5.42 -3.69
N ILE A 314 -11.88 4.34 -3.82
CA ILE A 314 -12.32 3.08 -4.43
C ILE A 314 -13.47 2.47 -3.63
N LEU A 315 -13.32 2.32 -2.31
CA LEU A 315 -14.40 1.78 -1.46
C LEU A 315 -15.65 2.66 -1.54
N ALA A 316 -15.48 3.98 -1.41
CA ALA A 316 -16.59 4.93 -1.44
C ALA A 316 -17.32 4.89 -2.80
N ALA A 317 -16.59 4.91 -3.92
CA ALA A 317 -17.17 4.81 -5.25
C ALA A 317 -17.83 3.45 -5.51
N ALA A 318 -17.22 2.35 -5.06
CA ALA A 318 -17.78 1.00 -5.22
C ALA A 318 -19.14 0.90 -4.53
N LEU A 319 -19.25 1.36 -3.29
CA LEU A 319 -20.52 1.30 -2.55
C LEU A 319 -21.56 2.28 -3.09
N ARG A 320 -21.16 3.50 -3.46
CA ARG A 320 -22.08 4.49 -4.04
C ARG A 320 -22.63 4.06 -5.39
N ASP A 321 -21.74 3.72 -6.33
CA ASP A 321 -22.10 3.48 -7.72
C ASP A 321 -22.90 2.18 -7.89
N ASN A 322 -22.75 1.21 -6.97
CA ASN A 322 -23.60 0.03 -6.87
C ASN A 322 -24.88 0.27 -6.02
N GLN A 323 -25.18 1.52 -5.66
CA GLN A 323 -26.37 1.92 -4.90
C GLN A 323 -26.49 1.25 -3.51
N ARG A 324 -25.35 0.86 -2.92
CA ARG A 324 -25.30 0.17 -1.64
C ARG A 324 -25.18 1.12 -0.45
N ALA A 325 -24.56 2.28 -0.64
CA ALA A 325 -24.35 3.27 0.41
C ALA A 325 -24.65 4.70 -0.07
N THR A 326 -24.93 5.58 0.91
CA THR A 326 -24.99 7.03 0.71
C THR A 326 -23.68 7.66 1.15
N LEU A 327 -23.08 8.48 0.28
CA LEU A 327 -21.86 9.23 0.60
C LEU A 327 -22.19 10.59 1.20
N ILE A 328 -21.48 10.94 2.25
CA ILE A 328 -21.75 12.11 3.07
C ILE A 328 -20.44 12.83 3.38
N GLY A 329 -20.43 14.17 3.30
CA GLY A 329 -19.29 14.99 3.70
C GLY A 329 -18.84 15.96 2.61
N GLU A 330 -17.56 15.91 2.25
CA GLU A 330 -16.94 16.79 1.25
C GLU A 330 -16.29 15.97 0.11
N THR A 331 -16.02 16.61 -1.03
CA THR A 331 -15.39 15.94 -2.17
C THR A 331 -14.01 15.40 -1.79
N SER A 332 -13.73 14.16 -2.16
CA SER A 332 -12.47 13.48 -1.85
C SER A 332 -11.26 14.00 -2.65
N PHE A 333 -10.05 13.54 -2.30
CA PHE A 333 -8.79 14.07 -2.81
C PHE A 333 -8.63 14.00 -4.34
N GLY A 334 -9.07 12.91 -4.97
CA GLY A 334 -8.95 12.69 -6.41
C GLY A 334 -7.65 12.02 -6.85
N LYS A 335 -7.16 11.02 -6.11
CA LYS A 335 -5.99 10.23 -6.53
C LYS A 335 -6.43 9.01 -7.32
N GLY A 336 -6.43 9.12 -8.64
CA GLY A 336 -6.90 8.07 -9.56
C GLY A 336 -5.82 7.15 -10.13
N SER A 337 -4.59 7.20 -9.62
CA SER A 337 -3.43 6.50 -10.18
C SER A 337 -3.09 5.20 -9.45
N VAL A 338 -2.67 4.19 -10.21
CA VAL A 338 -2.16 2.89 -9.74
C VAL A 338 -0.64 2.97 -9.70
N GLN A 339 -0.02 2.76 -8.54
CA GLN A 339 1.42 2.60 -8.45
C GLN A 339 1.81 1.12 -8.39
N SER A 340 2.72 0.71 -9.26
CA SER A 340 3.39 -0.59 -9.19
C SER A 340 4.78 -0.43 -8.59
N LEU A 341 5.19 -1.39 -7.76
CA LEU A 341 6.56 -1.53 -7.29
C LEU A 341 7.27 -2.50 -8.22
N ILE A 342 8.26 -2.00 -8.96
CA ILE A 342 9.07 -2.79 -9.90
C ILE A 342 10.44 -2.99 -9.24
N PRO A 343 10.76 -4.19 -8.71
CA PRO A 343 12.06 -4.46 -8.11
C PRO A 343 13.18 -4.23 -9.13
N LEU A 344 14.32 -3.70 -8.67
CA LEU A 344 15.50 -3.42 -9.49
C LEU A 344 16.68 -4.28 -9.02
N GLY A 345 17.53 -4.71 -9.96
CA GLY A 345 18.75 -5.46 -9.65
C GLY A 345 18.52 -6.72 -8.81
N ASN A 346 18.98 -6.72 -7.55
CA ASN A 346 18.83 -7.84 -6.63
C ASN A 346 17.50 -7.85 -5.85
N GLY A 347 16.64 -6.83 -6.04
CA GLY A 347 15.34 -6.70 -5.36
C GLY A 347 15.34 -5.87 -4.08
N ASN A 348 16.50 -5.37 -3.62
CA ASN A 348 16.59 -4.49 -2.43
C ASN A 348 16.18 -3.04 -2.73
N THR A 349 15.98 -2.69 -3.99
CA THR A 349 15.54 -1.36 -4.42
C THR A 349 14.41 -1.54 -5.43
N ALA A 350 13.60 -0.51 -5.61
CA ALA A 350 12.47 -0.59 -6.53
C ALA A 350 12.20 0.73 -7.22
N LEU A 351 11.63 0.66 -8.41
CA LEU A 351 10.96 1.78 -9.05
C LEU A 351 9.49 1.73 -8.66
N LYS A 352 9.01 2.74 -7.92
CA LYS A 352 7.57 2.98 -7.75
C LYS A 352 7.11 3.79 -8.95
N LEU A 353 6.22 3.24 -9.75
CA LEU A 353 5.83 3.83 -11.03
C LEU A 353 4.30 3.83 -11.19
N THR A 354 3.74 4.93 -11.68
CA THR A 354 2.33 4.93 -12.08
C THR A 354 2.16 4.14 -13.37
N THR A 355 1.44 3.03 -13.31
CA THR A 355 1.29 2.08 -14.43
C THR A 355 -0.11 2.02 -15.02
N ALA A 356 -1.10 2.48 -14.25
CA ALA A 356 -2.50 2.51 -14.65
C ALA A 356 -3.27 3.61 -13.93
N ARG A 357 -4.51 3.82 -14.34
CA ARG A 357 -5.52 4.64 -13.66
C ARG A 357 -6.70 3.77 -13.25
N TYR A 358 -7.27 4.03 -12.07
CA TYR A 358 -8.50 3.38 -11.63
C TYR A 358 -9.72 4.14 -12.16
N TYR A 359 -10.81 3.41 -12.39
CA TYR A 359 -12.10 3.92 -12.80
C TYR A 359 -13.18 3.33 -11.91
N THR A 360 -14.15 4.17 -11.54
CA THR A 360 -15.31 3.77 -10.73
C THR A 360 -16.17 2.73 -11.46
N PRO A 361 -17.13 2.07 -10.79
CA PRO A 361 -18.05 1.13 -11.45
C PRO A 361 -18.80 1.73 -12.64
N LEU A 362 -19.13 3.02 -12.59
CA LEU A 362 -19.72 3.77 -13.72
C LEU A 362 -18.74 4.16 -14.83
N GLY A 363 -17.46 3.75 -14.71
CA GLY A 363 -16.42 4.01 -15.70
C GLY A 363 -15.83 5.43 -15.65
N GLN A 364 -16.05 6.16 -14.56
CA GLN A 364 -15.55 7.53 -14.40
C GLN A 364 -14.11 7.53 -13.86
N SER A 365 -13.29 8.47 -14.33
CA SER A 365 -11.98 8.74 -13.73
C SER A 365 -12.14 9.68 -12.54
N ILE A 366 -11.47 9.35 -11.44
CA ILE A 366 -11.45 10.14 -10.20
C ILE A 366 -10.25 11.09 -10.13
N ASP A 367 -9.28 10.91 -11.04
CA ASP A 367 -7.99 11.60 -11.04
C ASP A 367 -8.18 13.12 -11.20
N GLY A 368 -7.67 13.89 -10.22
CA GLY A 368 -7.78 15.34 -10.14
C GLY A 368 -9.20 15.87 -9.88
N LYS A 369 -10.18 15.01 -9.59
CA LYS A 369 -11.58 15.38 -9.39
C LYS A 369 -12.15 14.95 -8.04
N GLY A 370 -11.76 13.78 -7.56
CA GLY A 370 -12.35 13.16 -6.39
C GLY A 370 -13.74 12.57 -6.64
N ILE A 371 -14.33 12.09 -5.57
CA ILE A 371 -15.67 11.54 -5.46
C ILE A 371 -16.53 12.59 -4.75
N THR A 372 -17.53 13.11 -5.45
CA THR A 372 -18.52 14.02 -4.85
C THR A 372 -19.49 13.24 -3.96
N PRO A 373 -19.77 13.70 -2.73
CA PRO A 373 -20.75 13.05 -1.86
C PRO A 373 -22.19 13.27 -2.35
N ASP A 374 -23.08 12.36 -1.98
CA ASP A 374 -24.52 12.49 -2.25
C ASP A 374 -25.17 13.57 -1.36
N VAL A 375 -24.65 13.70 -0.13
CA VAL A 375 -25.06 14.72 0.84
C VAL A 375 -23.84 15.53 1.26
N SER A 376 -23.76 16.78 0.81
CA SER A 376 -22.68 17.67 1.21
C SER A 376 -22.94 18.28 2.59
N ILE A 377 -21.98 18.17 3.50
CA ILE A 377 -22.05 18.73 4.86
C ILE A 377 -20.73 19.44 5.16
N ASN A 378 -20.80 20.63 5.76
CA ASN A 378 -19.62 21.38 6.15
C ASN A 378 -18.84 20.65 7.26
N GLN A 379 -17.52 20.52 7.13
CA GLN A 379 -16.61 19.92 8.12
C GLN A 379 -16.84 20.40 9.56
N THR A 380 -17.32 21.62 9.80
CA THR A 380 -17.58 22.15 11.15
C THR A 380 -18.62 21.31 11.94
N ILE A 381 -19.51 20.59 11.25
CA ILE A 381 -20.55 19.74 11.85
C ILE A 381 -20.04 18.30 12.08
N LEU A 382 -19.04 17.88 11.29
CA LEU A 382 -18.50 16.52 11.33
C LEU A 382 -17.15 16.45 12.07
N SER A 383 -16.45 17.56 12.31
CA SER A 383 -15.15 17.61 13.00
C SER A 383 -15.18 17.12 14.46
N GLU A 384 -16.35 16.74 14.94
CA GLU A 384 -16.52 16.13 16.24
C GLU A 384 -15.82 14.78 16.32
N ILE A 385 -14.90 14.65 17.28
CA ILE A 385 -14.24 13.38 17.62
C ILE A 385 -15.24 12.42 18.30
N ASN A 386 -16.36 12.94 18.81
CA ASN A 386 -17.36 12.15 19.53
C ASN A 386 -18.21 11.29 18.57
N GLN A 387 -18.05 9.97 18.69
CA GLN A 387 -18.69 8.97 17.85
C GLN A 387 -20.22 8.97 17.97
N ASP A 388 -20.77 9.23 19.15
CA ASP A 388 -22.23 9.33 19.34
C ASP A 388 -22.81 10.54 18.60
N VAL A 389 -22.09 11.66 18.60
CA VAL A 389 -22.57 12.86 17.91
C VAL A 389 -22.50 12.68 16.40
N ILE A 390 -21.43 12.06 15.89
CA ILE A 390 -21.36 11.67 14.48
C ILE A 390 -22.57 10.81 14.12
N ILE A 391 -22.82 9.72 14.84
CA ILE A 391 -23.92 8.79 14.56
C ILE A 391 -25.26 9.54 14.59
N LYS A 392 -25.52 10.34 15.62
CA LYS A 392 -26.75 11.12 15.75
C LYS A 392 -26.96 12.07 14.58
N ASN A 393 -25.93 12.84 14.21
CA ASN A 393 -26.02 13.79 13.10
C ASN A 393 -26.34 13.08 11.78
N ILE A 394 -25.76 11.90 11.54
CA ILE A 394 -26.03 11.10 10.34
C ILE A 394 -27.43 10.48 10.39
N GLN A 395 -27.89 10.01 11.55
CA GLN A 395 -29.26 9.48 11.72
C GLN A 395 -30.34 10.54 11.49
N GLU A 396 -30.07 11.80 11.80
CA GLU A 396 -31.00 12.92 11.57
C GLU A 396 -31.08 13.35 10.09
N LEU A 397 -30.16 12.90 9.24
CA LEU A 397 -30.24 13.16 7.80
C LEU A 397 -31.43 12.39 7.22
N ALA A 398 -32.39 13.14 6.65
CA ALA A 398 -33.65 12.60 6.15
C ALA A 398 -33.48 11.38 5.23
N LEU A 399 -32.42 11.37 4.41
CA LEU A 399 -32.10 10.25 3.52
C LEU A 399 -31.77 8.98 4.32
N PHE A 400 -30.85 9.06 5.29
CA PHE A 400 -30.43 7.91 6.09
C PHE A 400 -31.49 7.47 7.09
N SER A 401 -32.17 8.41 7.75
CA SER A 401 -33.33 8.16 8.60
C SER A 401 -34.38 7.30 7.90
N SER A 402 -34.70 7.63 6.64
CA SER A 402 -35.68 6.88 5.85
C SER A 402 -35.26 5.44 5.54
N LEU A 403 -33.95 5.17 5.48
CA LEU A 403 -33.40 3.84 5.25
C LEU A 403 -33.46 2.99 6.54
N LEU A 404 -33.16 3.59 7.70
CA LEU A 404 -33.29 2.95 9.00
C LEU A 404 -34.74 2.54 9.27
N ASP A 405 -35.70 3.45 9.07
CA ASP A 405 -37.14 3.18 9.25
C ASP A 405 -37.64 1.99 8.39
N ARG A 406 -37.09 1.83 7.18
CA ARG A 406 -37.44 0.70 6.30
C ARG A 406 -36.89 -0.62 6.83
N GLN A 407 -35.69 -0.61 7.40
CA GLN A 407 -35.08 -1.82 7.94
C GLN A 407 -35.78 -2.26 9.23
N ASP A 408 -36.11 -1.32 10.13
CA ASP A 408 -36.85 -1.62 11.35
C ASP A 408 -38.19 -2.31 11.05
N LYS A 409 -38.92 -1.83 10.03
CA LYS A 409 -40.15 -2.47 9.56
C LYS A 409 -39.91 -3.89 9.03
N LYS A 410 -38.82 -4.13 8.30
CA LYS A 410 -38.46 -5.48 7.81
C LYS A 410 -38.13 -6.42 8.98
N GLN A 411 -37.32 -5.98 9.94
CA GLN A 411 -36.96 -6.79 11.11
C GLN A 411 -38.17 -7.10 12.00
N LEU A 412 -39.06 -6.12 12.22
CA LEU A 412 -40.33 -6.33 12.94
C LEU A 412 -41.22 -7.37 12.24
N THR A 413 -41.33 -7.28 10.91
CA THR A 413 -42.11 -8.24 10.12
C THR A 413 -41.52 -9.65 10.23
N ALA A 414 -40.19 -9.80 10.09
CA ALA A 414 -39.50 -11.08 10.25
C ALA A 414 -39.71 -11.69 11.66
N LYS A 415 -39.64 -10.87 12.72
CA LYS A 415 -39.93 -11.30 14.11
C LYS A 415 -41.38 -11.78 14.27
N GLN A 416 -42.35 -11.07 13.70
CA GLN A 416 -43.76 -11.48 13.76
C GLN A 416 -43.98 -12.83 13.06
N PHE A 417 -43.37 -13.06 11.90
CA PHE A 417 -43.46 -14.36 11.22
C PHE A 417 -42.78 -15.49 12.00
N ALA A 418 -41.65 -15.25 12.66
CA ALA A 418 -40.95 -16.25 13.45
C ALA A 418 -41.69 -16.66 14.75
N ILE A 419 -42.50 -15.77 15.31
CA ILE A 419 -43.33 -16.05 16.51
C ILE A 419 -44.63 -16.80 16.14
N MET A 420 -45.02 -16.79 14.86
CA MET A 420 -46.22 -17.46 14.35
C MET A 420 -45.97 -18.89 13.83
N GLN A 421 -44.72 -19.36 13.83
CA GLN A 421 -44.33 -20.76 13.57
C GLN A 421 -44.01 -21.45 14.89
#